data_AF-X0SKW3-F1
#
_entry.id   AF-X0SKW3-F1
#
_cell.length_a   1.000
_cell.length_b   1.000
_cell.length_c   1.000
_cell.angle_alpha   90.00
_cell.angle_beta   90.00
_cell.angle_gamma   90.00
#
_symmetry.space_group_name_H-M   'P 1'
#
loop_
_entity.id
_entity.type
_entity.pdbx_description
1 polymer ?
#
loop_
_entity_poly.entity_id
_entity_poly.type
_entity_poly.pdbx_seq_one_letter_code
_entity_poly.pdbx_strand_id
1 'polypeptide(L)'
;DKSSFTTFLEKKYTVKLTVEVKYQIIDSTRRRVIEEKTINTKVSDKFRRGYFDGDYTTLDLSRSERRLFNTEEWRRAEKKLEDRLIDKLAERLADSIYKRILGLIK
;
A
#
# COMPACT_ATOMS: atom_id res chain seq x y z
N ASP A 1 -0.01 19.25 -41.64
CA ASP A 1 -1.17 18.53 -41.11
C ASP A 1 -1.11 18.41 -39.60
N LYS A 2 -2.23 18.66 -38.93
CA LYS A 2 -2.38 18.51 -37.47
C LYS A 2 -2.63 17.03 -37.16
N SER A 3 -1.64 16.38 -36.55
CA SER A 3 -1.68 15.01 -36.02
C SER A 3 -2.88 14.81 -35.10
N SER A 4 -3.62 13.73 -35.34
CA SER A 4 -4.90 13.39 -34.70
C SER A 4 -4.93 11.87 -34.58
N PHE A 5 -5.20 11.17 -33.48
CA PHE A 5 -5.47 11.46 -32.07
C PHE A 5 -5.04 10.20 -31.30
N THR A 6 -4.35 10.34 -30.18
CA THR A 6 -4.00 9.22 -29.30
C THR A 6 -5.26 8.61 -28.69
N THR A 7 -5.69 7.42 -29.10
CA THR A 7 -6.91 6.76 -28.56
C THR A 7 -6.57 5.69 -27.52
N PHE A 8 -5.81 6.05 -26.48
CA PHE A 8 -5.78 5.27 -25.23
C PHE A 8 -6.42 6.06 -24.08
N LEU A 9 -6.98 5.35 -23.12
CA LEU A 9 -7.57 5.93 -21.92
C LEU A 9 -6.53 5.99 -20.80
N GLU A 10 -6.27 7.17 -20.25
CA GLU A 10 -5.53 7.27 -19.00
C GLU A 10 -6.49 7.10 -17.80
N LYS A 11 -6.35 6.00 -17.07
CA LYS A 11 -7.01 5.77 -15.78
C LYS A 11 -6.17 6.36 -14.65
N LYS A 12 -6.73 7.36 -13.98
CA LYS A 12 -6.18 7.93 -12.74
C LYS A 12 -7.04 7.45 -11.57
N TYR A 13 -6.42 6.81 -10.58
CA TYR A 13 -7.14 6.27 -9.43
C TYR A 13 -6.28 6.35 -8.17
N THR A 14 -6.92 6.26 -7.01
CA THR A 14 -6.24 6.18 -5.72
C THR A 14 -6.38 4.76 -5.19
N VAL A 15 -5.25 4.09 -4.95
CA VAL A 15 -5.24 2.81 -4.24
C VAL A 15 -5.20 3.11 -2.74
N LYS A 16 -6.07 2.46 -1.98
CA LYS A 16 -6.11 2.56 -0.52
C LYS A 16 -5.93 1.15 0.05
N LEU A 17 -4.90 0.96 0.85
CA LEU A 17 -4.68 -0.28 1.59
C LEU A 17 -4.99 -0.03 3.08
N THR A 18 -5.73 -0.95 3.67
CA THR A 18 -6.05 -0.94 5.11
C THR A 18 -5.70 -2.30 5.68
N VAL A 19 -5.10 -2.31 6.86
CA VAL A 19 -4.84 -3.52 7.64
C VAL A 19 -5.39 -3.34 9.04
N GLU A 20 -5.95 -4.41 9.59
CA GLU A 20 -6.35 -4.51 10.98
C GLU A 20 -5.61 -5.69 11.61
N VAL A 21 -4.97 -5.44 12.75
CA VAL A 21 -4.29 -6.47 13.54
C VAL A 21 -4.84 -6.46 14.94
N LYS A 22 -5.31 -7.62 15.38
CA LYS A 22 -5.67 -7.90 16.76
C LYS A 22 -4.53 -8.67 17.41
N TYR A 23 -4.06 -8.21 18.56
CA TYR A 23 -3.04 -8.90 19.34
C TYR A 23 -3.45 -9.02 20.81
N GLN A 24 -2.85 -9.99 21.49
CA GLN A 24 -2.98 -10.20 22.92
C GLN A 24 -1.59 -10.31 23.56
N ILE A 25 -1.44 -9.76 24.77
CA ILE A 25 -0.28 -9.95 25.63
C ILE A 25 -0.69 -10.88 26.77
N ILE A 26 0.03 -11.98 26.95
CA ILE A 26 -0.31 -13.04 27.90
C ILE A 26 0.76 -13.13 28.99
N ASP A 27 0.34 -13.12 30.25
CA ASP A 27 1.17 -13.49 31.40
C ASP A 27 1.29 -15.02 31.40
N SER A 28 2.44 -15.56 31.00
CA SER A 28 2.63 -17.01 30.93
C SER A 28 2.62 -17.68 32.31
N THR A 29 3.10 -16.98 33.34
CA THR A 29 3.15 -17.48 34.72
C THR A 29 1.75 -17.60 35.31
N ARG A 30 0.91 -16.59 35.09
CA ARG A 30 -0.48 -16.57 35.60
C ARG A 30 -1.51 -17.10 34.61
N ARG A 31 -1.09 -17.49 33.40
CA ARG A 31 -1.94 -17.94 32.29
C ARG A 31 -3.15 -17.04 32.03
N ARG A 32 -2.95 -15.72 32.06
CA ARG A 32 -4.02 -14.74 31.85
C ARG A 32 -3.67 -13.73 30.79
N VAL A 33 -4.68 -13.24 30.07
CA VAL A 33 -4.54 -12.12 29.15
C VAL A 33 -4.36 -10.84 29.95
N ILE A 34 -3.26 -10.13 29.70
CA ILE A 34 -2.95 -8.82 30.31
C ILE A 34 -3.49 -7.68 29.46
N GLU A 35 -3.54 -7.88 28.14
CA GLU A 35 -4.08 -6.92 27.19
C GLU A 35 -4.59 -7.64 25.95
N GLU A 36 -5.68 -7.11 25.42
CA GLU A 36 -6.16 -7.40 24.08
C GLU A 36 -6.39 -6.05 23.39
N LYS A 37 -5.88 -5.91 22.17
CA LYS A 37 -6.01 -4.65 21.44
C LYS A 37 -6.07 -4.88 19.93
N THR A 38 -6.83 -4.01 19.28
CA THR A 38 -6.90 -3.92 17.82
C THR A 38 -6.19 -2.66 17.36
N ILE A 39 -5.28 -2.79 16.40
CA ILE A 39 -4.62 -1.69 15.71
C ILE A 39 -5.05 -1.72 14.25
N ASN A 40 -5.54 -0.58 13.75
CA ASN A 40 -5.89 -0.39 12.36
C ASN A 40 -4.93 0.60 11.69
N THR A 41 -4.43 0.29 10.50
CA THR A 41 -3.56 1.22 9.75
C THR A 41 -4.02 1.31 8.30
N LYS A 42 -3.89 2.50 7.73
CA LYS A 42 -4.16 2.74 6.32
C LYS A 42 -3.05 3.55 5.65
N VAL A 43 -2.84 3.27 4.38
CA VAL A 43 -2.00 4.03 3.45
C VAL A 43 -2.75 4.19 2.12
N SER A 44 -2.37 5.20 1.35
CA SER A 44 -2.95 5.42 0.03
C SER A 44 -1.96 6.10 -0.88
N ASP A 45 -2.06 5.82 -2.19
CA ASP A 45 -1.29 6.52 -3.20
C ASP A 45 -2.07 6.70 -4.51
N LYS A 46 -1.62 7.66 -5.32
CA LYS A 46 -2.20 7.97 -6.63
C LYS A 46 -1.50 7.15 -7.71
N PHE A 47 -2.28 6.44 -8.51
CA PHE A 47 -1.83 5.63 -9.63
C PHE A 47 -2.33 6.20 -10.94
N ARG A 48 -1.54 6.02 -12.00
CA ARG A 48 -1.83 6.42 -13.37
C ARG A 48 -1.49 5.27 -14.29
N ARG A 49 -2.47 4.86 -15.10
CA ARG A 49 -2.34 3.71 -16.01
C ARG A 49 -3.00 4.01 -17.35
N GLY A 50 -2.30 3.72 -18.43
CA GLY A 50 -2.82 3.67 -19.78
C GLY A 50 -3.59 2.38 -19.99
N TYR A 51 -4.73 2.52 -20.67
CA TYR A 51 -5.58 1.43 -21.09
C TYR A 51 -5.83 1.56 -22.58
N PHE A 52 -5.55 0.50 -23.31
CA PHE A 52 -5.83 0.41 -24.73
C PHE A 52 -6.35 -1.00 -25.02
N ASP A 53 -7.44 -1.09 -25.76
CA ASP A 53 -8.05 -2.36 -26.14
C ASP A 53 -7.39 -2.87 -27.44
N GLY A 54 -6.15 -3.35 -27.28
CA GLY A 54 -5.28 -3.75 -28.39
C GLY A 54 -3.81 -3.69 -28.01
N ASP A 55 -2.94 -3.89 -28.99
CA ASP A 55 -1.49 -3.74 -28.79
C ASP A 55 -1.11 -2.25 -28.74
N TYR A 56 -0.83 -1.75 -27.53
CA TYR A 56 -0.46 -0.34 -27.32
C TYR A 56 0.87 0.04 -27.99
N THR A 57 1.69 -0.92 -28.41
CA THR A 57 2.95 -0.64 -29.13
C THR A 57 2.71 -0.13 -30.55
N THR A 58 1.49 -0.31 -31.08
CA THR A 58 1.04 0.22 -32.38
C THR A 58 0.66 1.70 -32.32
N LEU A 59 0.51 2.27 -31.11
CA LEU A 59 0.20 3.67 -30.90
C LEU A 59 1.47 4.54 -31.02
N ASP A 60 1.31 5.72 -31.63
CA ASP A 60 2.35 6.75 -31.60
C ASP A 60 2.37 7.42 -30.21
N LEU A 61 3.17 6.84 -29.30
CA LEU A 61 3.28 7.27 -27.91
C LEU A 61 4.60 8.00 -27.65
N SER A 62 4.51 9.17 -27.02
CA SER A 62 5.67 9.82 -26.40
C SER A 62 6.30 8.93 -25.32
N ARG A 63 7.55 9.21 -24.96
CA ARG A 63 8.26 8.49 -23.88
C ARG A 63 7.49 8.51 -22.55
N SER A 64 6.84 9.63 -22.23
CA SER A 64 6.00 9.77 -21.04
C SER A 64 4.73 8.92 -21.12
N GLU A 65 4.10 8.82 -22.28
CA GLU A 65 2.89 8.01 -22.47
C GLU A 65 3.21 6.51 -22.43
N ARG A 66 4.36 6.08 -22.98
CA ARG A 66 4.81 4.68 -22.85
C ARG A 66 4.97 4.22 -21.40
N ARG A 67 5.38 5.12 -20.49
CA ARG A 67 5.45 4.81 -19.04
C ARG A 67 4.08 4.48 -18.46
N LEU A 68 3.00 5.01 -19.03
CA LEU A 68 1.63 4.62 -18.68
C LEU A 68 1.28 3.20 -19.15
N PHE A 69 2.19 2.41 -19.71
CA PHE A 69 1.95 0.98 -19.98
C PHE A 69 2.98 0.08 -19.27
N ASN A 70 3.88 0.68 -18.49
CA ASN A 70 4.95 -0.04 -17.81
C ASN A 70 4.43 -0.82 -16.59
N THR A 71 4.17 -2.11 -16.81
CA THR A 71 3.62 -3.01 -15.78
C THR A 71 4.61 -3.25 -14.63
N GLU A 72 5.91 -3.20 -14.89
CA GLU A 72 6.92 -3.40 -13.85
C GLU A 72 6.99 -2.19 -12.90
N GLU A 73 6.93 -0.97 -13.44
CA GLU A 73 6.86 0.24 -12.62
C GLU A 73 5.60 0.26 -11.74
N TRP A 74 4.47 -0.24 -12.23
CA TRP A 74 3.25 -0.37 -11.43
C TRP A 74 3.39 -1.37 -10.29
N ARG A 75 3.90 -2.57 -10.57
CA ARG A 75 4.13 -3.58 -9.53
C ARG A 75 5.09 -3.06 -8.45
N ARG A 76 6.12 -2.31 -8.85
CA ARG A 76 7.04 -1.65 -7.91
C ARG A 76 6.33 -0.57 -7.09
N ALA A 77 5.43 0.21 -7.68
CA ALA A 77 4.65 1.22 -6.97
C ALA A 77 3.64 0.60 -5.98
N GLU A 78 2.98 -0.49 -6.36
CA GLU A 78 2.08 -1.26 -5.49
C GLU A 78 2.86 -1.86 -4.32
N LYS A 79 3.99 -2.53 -4.59
CA LYS A 79 4.86 -3.07 -3.53
C LYS A 79 5.34 -2.00 -2.56
N LYS A 80 5.75 -0.83 -3.06
CA LYS A 80 6.11 0.31 -2.18
C LYS A 80 4.97 0.77 -1.29
N LEU A 81 3.73 0.72 -1.78
CA LEU A 81 2.56 1.05 -0.98
C LEU A 81 2.31 0.00 0.10
N GLU A 82 2.49 -1.28 -0.20
CA GLU A 82 2.44 -2.38 0.76
C GLU A 82 3.53 -2.27 1.81
N ASP A 83 4.79 -2.05 1.42
CA ASP A 83 5.92 -1.88 2.34
C ASP A 83 5.63 -0.74 3.34
N ARG A 84 5.12 0.41 2.84
CA ARG A 84 4.69 1.53 3.69
C ARG A 84 3.57 1.18 4.67
N LEU A 85 2.66 0.28 4.28
CA LEU A 85 1.60 -0.18 5.18
C LEU A 85 2.19 -1.01 6.31
N ILE A 86 3.11 -1.92 5.98
CA ILE A 86 3.78 -2.80 6.93
C ILE A 86 4.66 -2.00 7.90
N ASP A 87 5.46 -1.07 7.41
CA ASP A 87 6.31 -0.21 8.25
C ASP A 87 5.46 0.54 9.28
N LYS A 88 4.39 1.20 8.81
CA LYS A 88 3.48 1.96 9.67
C LYS A 88 2.72 1.07 10.66
N LEU A 89 2.40 -0.16 10.28
CA LEU A 89 1.78 -1.13 11.19
C LEU A 89 2.80 -1.59 12.25
N ALA A 90 4.03 -1.91 11.84
CA ALA A 90 5.10 -2.37 12.72
C ALA A 90 5.45 -1.33 13.78
N GLU A 91 5.59 -0.07 13.39
CA GLU A 91 5.81 1.05 14.32
C GLU A 91 4.71 1.14 15.39
N ARG A 92 3.44 1.03 14.97
CA ARG A 92 2.30 1.15 15.88
C ARG A 92 2.16 -0.07 16.80
N LEU A 93 2.43 -1.28 16.29
CA LEU A 93 2.48 -2.49 17.10
C LEU A 93 3.60 -2.41 18.13
N ALA A 94 4.81 -2.05 17.70
CA ALA A 94 5.97 -1.92 18.58
C ALA A 94 5.72 -0.88 19.68
N ASP A 95 5.26 0.33 19.33
CA ASP A 95 4.94 1.38 20.31
C ASP A 95 3.87 0.91 21.32
N SER A 96 2.82 0.25 20.83
CA SER A 96 1.72 -0.22 21.68
C SER A 96 2.16 -1.32 22.63
N ILE A 97 2.86 -2.34 22.13
CA ILE A 97 3.36 -3.46 22.94
C ILE A 97 4.42 -2.97 23.94
N TYR A 98 5.38 -2.16 23.49
CA TYR A 98 6.47 -1.67 24.33
C TYR A 98 5.96 -0.83 25.50
N LYS A 99 5.05 0.12 25.24
CA LYS A 99 4.42 0.93 26.29
C LYS A 99 3.69 0.05 27.31
N ARG A 100 3.00 -0.99 26.86
CA ARG A 100 2.30 -1.90 27.78
C ARG A 100 3.27 -2.69 28.65
N ILE A 101 4.30 -3.31 28.07
CA ILE A 101 5.29 -4.10 28.82
C ILE A 101 6.01 -3.23 29.84
N LEU A 102 6.44 -2.03 29.45
CA LEU A 102 7.16 -1.12 30.34
C LEU A 102 6.29 -0.65 31.52
N GLY A 103 4.98 -0.52 31.31
CA GLY A 103 4.02 -0.25 32.39
C GLY A 103 3.76 -1.43 33.33
N LEU A 104 4.21 -2.64 33.02
CA LEU A 104 4.08 -3.81 33.90
C LEU A 104 5.33 -4.07 34.76
N ILE A 105 6.47 -3.49 34.39
CA ILE A 105 7.76 -3.68 35.07
C ILE A 105 8.03 -2.56 36.11
N LYS A 106 7.39 -1.41 35.96
CA LYS A 106 7.41 -0.32 36.95
C LYS A 106 6.44 -0.59 38.08
#